data_AF-A0A7S2EVF1-F1
#
_entry.id   AF-A0A7S2EVF1-F1
#
_cell.length_a   1.000
_cell.length_b   1.000
_cell.length_c   1.000
_cell.angle_alpha   90.00
_cell.angle_beta   90.00
_cell.angle_gamma   90.00
#
_symmetry.space_group_name_H-M   'P 1'
#
loop_
_entity.id
_entity.type
_entity.pdbx_description
1 polymer ?
#
loop_
_entity_poly.entity_id
_entity_poly.type
_entity_poly.pdbx_seq_one_letter_code
_entity_poly.pdbx_strand_id
1 'polypeptide(L)'
;VDKATEIYDQLKTSDMGCFKGTMFFNARLFFFALIEIHNFRITKKRKCNKNATKYRDMLRKYVAGGAINLVHKVQLLDAEMMKRTSQNSDKVLQKYKAAIVSATRSGFLQDAALSNYLCAQYCQTNSKLESYHEMYMVKSRDQFLSWGASEVAKSLCERYPNVFSKMKSLRPRRSSSSVHSIGQFSSTSKFQERHKAVNISDIN
;
A
#
# COMPACT_ATOMS: atom_id res chain seq x y z
N VAL A 1 2.41 22.03 9.23
CA VAL A 1 3.44 21.01 9.57
C VAL A 1 3.58 20.89 11.08
N ASP A 2 3.49 22.00 11.82
CA ASP A 2 3.70 22.05 13.27
C ASP A 2 2.70 21.20 14.06
N LYS A 3 1.40 21.23 13.72
CA LYS A 3 0.40 20.35 14.34
C LYS A 3 0.69 18.86 14.15
N ALA A 4 1.25 18.46 13.01
CA ALA A 4 1.58 17.06 12.76
C ALA A 4 2.81 16.61 13.57
N THR A 5 3.77 17.51 13.76
CA THR A 5 4.95 17.30 14.62
C THR A 5 4.55 17.23 16.10
N GLU A 6 3.65 18.12 16.54
CA GLU A 6 3.10 18.14 17.89
C GLU A 6 2.35 16.84 18.20
N ILE A 7 1.42 16.44 17.33
CA ILE A 7 0.69 15.16 17.47
C ILE A 7 1.68 13.99 17.46
N TYR A 8 2.71 14.02 16.62
CA TYR A 8 3.74 12.99 16.60
C TYR A 8 4.47 12.88 17.95
N ASP A 9 4.88 14.01 18.54
CA ASP A 9 5.59 14.03 19.82
C ASP A 9 4.69 13.60 21.00
N GLN A 10 3.44 14.07 21.03
CA GLN A 10 2.44 13.64 22.01
C GLN A 10 2.16 12.15 21.92
N LEU A 11 1.96 11.66 20.70
CA LEU A 11 1.76 10.24 20.46
C LEU A 11 3.00 9.51 20.96
N LYS A 12 4.21 9.86 20.53
CA LYS A 12 5.47 9.17 20.87
C LYS A 12 5.71 8.96 22.37
N THR A 13 5.33 9.91 23.22
CA THR A 13 5.50 9.82 24.69
C THR A 13 4.43 8.99 25.39
N SER A 14 3.31 8.72 24.71
CA SER A 14 2.20 7.93 25.28
C SER A 14 2.60 6.47 25.51
N ASP A 15 2.45 5.97 26.74
CA ASP A 15 2.64 4.54 27.04
C ASP A 15 1.44 3.73 26.53
N MET A 16 1.75 2.70 25.74
CA MET A 16 0.75 1.84 25.13
C MET A 16 0.37 0.66 26.03
N GLY A 17 0.99 0.50 27.21
CA GLY A 17 0.63 -0.54 28.18
C GLY A 17 0.54 -1.94 27.57
N CYS A 18 -0.61 -2.60 27.75
CA CYS A 18 -0.90 -3.93 27.21
C CYS A 18 -1.05 -3.98 25.67
N PHE A 19 -1.20 -2.84 24.99
CA PHE A 19 -1.41 -2.80 23.54
C PHE A 19 -0.12 -3.03 22.73
N LYS A 20 1.03 -3.20 23.38
CA LYS A 20 2.35 -3.40 22.73
C LYS A 20 2.44 -4.65 21.83
N GLY A 21 1.49 -5.59 21.92
CA GLY A 21 1.38 -6.76 21.03
C GLY A 21 0.34 -6.63 19.92
N THR A 22 -0.39 -5.51 19.85
CA THR A 22 -1.56 -5.39 18.96
C THR A 22 -1.22 -4.87 17.57
N MET A 23 -2.12 -5.11 16.62
CA MET A 23 -2.04 -4.56 15.27
C MET A 23 -1.89 -3.03 15.26
N PHE A 24 -2.57 -2.32 16.16
CA PHE A 24 -2.50 -0.86 16.26
C PHE A 24 -1.12 -0.37 16.64
N PHE A 25 -0.46 -1.07 17.57
CA PHE A 25 0.92 -0.76 17.93
C PHE A 25 1.87 -0.97 16.76
N ASN A 26 1.71 -2.07 16.01
CA ASN A 26 2.54 -2.33 14.82
C ASN A 26 2.33 -1.28 13.72
N ALA A 27 1.08 -0.87 13.46
CA ALA A 27 0.76 0.20 12.52
C ALA A 27 1.42 1.53 12.94
N ARG A 28 1.37 1.84 14.23
CA ARG A 28 2.01 3.02 14.81
C ARG A 28 3.53 3.00 14.67
N LEU A 29 4.19 1.89 14.98
CA LEU A 29 5.64 1.73 14.78
C LEU A 29 6.03 1.99 13.32
N PHE A 30 5.23 1.47 12.39
CA PHE A 30 5.46 1.66 10.96
C PHE A 30 5.37 3.13 10.53
N PHE A 31 4.31 3.84 10.93
CA PHE A 31 4.17 5.26 10.57
C PHE A 31 5.22 6.12 11.27
N PHE A 32 5.57 5.83 12.53
CA PHE A 32 6.66 6.52 13.22
C PHE A 32 8.01 6.33 12.52
N ALA A 33 8.30 5.12 12.01
CA ALA A 33 9.50 4.89 11.24
C ALA A 33 9.53 5.76 9.97
N LEU A 34 8.43 5.85 9.22
CA LEU A 34 8.32 6.70 8.03
C LEU A 34 8.49 8.20 8.36
N ILE A 35 7.86 8.68 9.43
CA ILE A 35 7.99 10.07 9.89
C ILE A 35 9.44 10.38 10.28
N GLU A 36 10.11 9.49 11.02
CA GLU A 36 11.51 9.69 11.40
C GLU A 36 12.46 9.64 10.20
N ILE A 37 12.19 8.81 9.19
CA ILE A 37 12.94 8.82 7.93
C ILE A 37 12.75 10.17 7.21
N HIS A 38 11.52 10.68 7.15
CA HIS A 38 11.23 11.97 6.55
C HIS A 38 11.87 13.14 7.32
N ASN A 39 11.75 13.15 8.64
CA ASN A 39 12.34 14.16 9.51
C ASN A 39 13.86 14.14 9.45
N PHE A 40 14.49 12.97 9.32
CA PHE A 40 15.92 12.87 9.07
C PHE A 40 16.31 13.51 7.74
N ARG A 41 15.48 13.38 6.69
CA ARG A 41 15.76 14.01 5.39
C ARG A 41 15.82 15.53 5.49
N ILE A 42 14.91 16.13 6.26
CA ILE A 42 14.83 17.58 6.47
C ILE A 42 15.90 18.07 7.45
N THR A 43 15.96 17.46 8.63
CA THR A 43 16.76 17.97 9.76
C THR A 43 18.19 17.42 9.83
N LYS A 44 18.47 16.29 9.16
CA LYS A 44 19.73 15.53 9.22
C LYS A 44 20.16 15.11 10.62
N LYS A 45 19.28 15.22 11.63
CA LYS A 45 19.60 14.88 13.03
C LYS A 45 19.81 13.38 13.20
N ARG A 46 20.96 12.98 13.75
CA ARG A 46 21.31 11.57 14.04
C ARG A 46 20.24 10.84 14.86
N LYS A 47 19.55 11.54 15.77
CA LYS A 47 18.46 10.98 16.59
C LYS A 47 17.32 10.41 15.74
N CYS A 48 16.92 11.09 14.67
CA CYS A 48 15.85 10.63 13.78
C CYS A 48 16.24 9.34 13.06
N ASN A 49 17.48 9.26 12.55
CA ASN A 49 17.97 8.03 11.93
C ASN A 49 18.02 6.86 12.92
N LYS A 50 18.47 7.09 14.17
CA LYS A 50 18.46 6.07 15.21
C LYS A 50 17.04 5.57 15.52
N ASN A 51 16.07 6.47 15.63
CA ASN A 51 14.67 6.10 15.88
C ASN A 51 14.06 5.31 14.72
N ALA A 52 14.29 5.76 13.48
CA ALA A 52 13.83 5.04 12.29
C ALA A 52 14.36 3.60 12.25
N THR A 53 15.67 3.41 12.46
CA THR A 53 16.29 2.09 12.52
C THR A 53 15.70 1.25 13.67
N LYS A 54 15.53 1.85 14.86
CA LYS A 54 14.93 1.17 16.02
C LYS A 54 13.54 0.61 15.70
N TYR A 55 12.63 1.44 15.18
CA TYR A 55 11.25 1.02 14.90
C TYR A 55 11.18 -0.05 13.81
N ARG A 56 12.00 0.09 12.77
CA ARG A 56 12.13 -0.93 11.73
C ARG A 56 12.63 -2.25 12.30
N ASP A 57 13.67 -2.24 13.13
CA ASP A 57 14.24 -3.47 13.67
C ASP A 57 13.29 -4.18 14.63
N MET A 58 12.44 -3.43 15.35
CA MET A 58 11.32 -4.00 16.12
C MET A 58 10.34 -4.74 15.20
N LEU A 59 9.88 -4.11 14.11
CA LEU A 59 8.97 -4.76 13.15
C LEU A 59 9.61 -5.98 12.50
N ARG A 60 10.91 -5.92 12.18
CA ARG A 60 11.66 -7.05 11.65
C ARG A 60 11.73 -8.22 12.62
N LYS A 61 11.90 -7.97 13.92
CA LYS A 61 11.85 -9.03 14.94
C LYS A 61 10.49 -9.72 14.95
N TYR A 62 9.40 -8.96 14.82
CA TYR A 62 8.07 -9.56 14.71
C TYR A 62 7.89 -10.40 13.43
N VAL A 63 8.38 -9.92 12.29
CA VAL A 63 8.39 -10.71 11.05
C VAL A 63 9.18 -12.01 11.22
N ALA A 64 10.36 -11.96 11.85
CA ALA A 64 11.17 -13.13 12.14
C ALA A 64 10.47 -14.11 13.09
N GLY A 65 9.66 -13.60 14.02
CA GLY A 65 8.79 -14.38 14.89
C GLY A 65 7.49 -14.89 14.25
N GLY A 66 7.28 -14.69 12.94
CA GLY A 66 6.13 -15.22 12.21
C GLY A 66 5.02 -14.22 11.87
N ALA A 67 5.18 -12.92 12.17
CA ALA A 67 4.20 -11.89 11.81
C ALA A 67 4.27 -11.53 10.31
N ILE A 68 3.76 -12.42 9.45
CA ILE A 68 3.81 -12.30 7.99
C ILE A 68 3.06 -11.04 7.51
N ASN A 69 2.02 -10.62 8.22
CA ASN A 69 1.25 -9.40 7.95
C ASN A 69 2.04 -8.09 8.14
N LEU A 70 3.31 -8.14 8.56
CA LEU A 70 4.19 -6.98 8.68
C LEU A 70 5.29 -6.95 7.61
N VAL A 71 5.41 -8.00 6.78
CA VAL A 71 6.50 -8.15 5.80
C VAL A 71 6.55 -6.96 4.84
N HIS A 72 5.42 -6.56 4.27
CA HIS A 72 5.36 -5.44 3.32
C HIS A 72 5.75 -4.10 3.96
N LYS A 73 5.41 -3.90 5.24
CA LYS A 73 5.80 -2.71 6.01
C LYS A 73 7.31 -2.64 6.17
N VAL A 74 7.95 -3.74 6.56
CA VAL A 74 9.42 -3.81 6.68
C VAL A 74 10.09 -3.60 5.32
N GLN A 75 9.59 -4.21 4.25
CA GLN A 75 10.11 -4.02 2.89
C GLN A 75 10.03 -2.56 2.42
N LEU A 76 8.95 -1.84 2.76
CA LEU A 76 8.83 -0.43 2.43
C LEU A 76 9.82 0.43 3.21
N LEU A 77 9.98 0.17 4.52
CA LEU A 77 10.97 0.85 5.34
C LEU A 77 12.40 0.60 4.82
N ASP A 78 12.70 -0.62 4.38
CA ASP A 78 13.98 -0.95 3.74
C ASP A 78 14.21 -0.12 2.49
N ALA A 79 13.19 0.03 1.63
CA ALA A 79 13.28 0.83 0.42
C ALA A 79 13.57 2.31 0.72
N GLU A 80 12.81 2.92 1.65
CA GLU A 80 12.99 4.31 2.07
C GLU A 80 14.36 4.54 2.74
N MET A 81 14.84 3.56 3.51
CA MET A 81 16.18 3.65 4.09
C MET A 81 17.28 3.53 3.03
N MET A 82 17.15 2.59 2.09
CA MET A 82 18.10 2.35 1.00
C MET A 82 18.16 3.51 0.01
N LYS A 83 17.04 4.19 -0.26
CA LYS A 83 16.99 5.40 -1.08
C LYS A 83 18.02 6.46 -0.67
N ARG A 84 18.43 6.48 0.59
CA ARG A 84 19.39 7.46 1.15
C ARG A 84 20.85 7.04 1.02
N THR A 85 21.12 5.73 0.98
CA THR A 85 22.48 5.19 1.10
C THR A 85 22.94 4.47 -0.16
N SER A 86 22.02 4.00 -0.99
CA SER A 86 22.34 3.22 -2.18
C SER A 86 22.56 4.11 -3.39
N GLN A 87 23.66 3.88 -4.09
CA GLN A 87 23.92 4.45 -5.43
C GLN A 87 23.20 3.67 -6.54
N ASN A 88 22.66 2.48 -6.24
CA ASN A 88 22.01 1.62 -7.22
C ASN A 88 20.49 1.82 -7.18
N SER A 89 19.97 2.60 -8.12
CA SER A 89 18.56 2.92 -8.25
C SER A 89 17.67 1.70 -8.49
N ASP A 90 18.17 0.69 -9.19
CA ASP A 90 17.41 -0.51 -9.53
C ASP A 90 17.17 -1.37 -8.30
N LYS A 91 18.17 -1.50 -7.42
CA LYS A 91 18.03 -2.19 -6.13
C LYS A 91 16.99 -1.51 -5.24
N VAL A 92 16.97 -0.17 -5.20
CA VAL A 92 15.97 0.60 -4.45
C VAL A 92 14.57 0.37 -5.04
N LEU A 93 14.43 0.43 -6.37
CA LEU A 93 13.17 0.20 -7.06
C LEU A 93 12.65 -1.23 -6.83
N GLN A 94 13.52 -2.24 -6.86
CA GLN A 94 13.16 -3.63 -6.57
C GLN A 94 12.59 -3.79 -5.15
N LYS A 95 13.12 -3.06 -4.17
CA LYS A 95 12.57 -3.08 -2.80
C LYS A 95 11.18 -2.47 -2.72
N TYR A 96 10.94 -1.34 -3.41
CA TYR A 96 9.58 -0.80 -3.52
C TYR A 96 8.63 -1.78 -4.20
N LYS A 97 9.04 -2.39 -5.32
CA LYS A 97 8.25 -3.40 -6.03
C LYS A 97 7.90 -4.57 -5.11
N ALA A 98 8.85 -5.07 -4.33
CA ALA A 98 8.61 -6.14 -3.36
C ALA A 98 7.56 -5.74 -2.31
N ALA A 99 7.68 -4.53 -1.74
CA ALA A 99 6.71 -4.01 -0.78
C ALA A 99 5.30 -3.88 -1.38
N ILE A 100 5.19 -3.34 -2.60
CA ILE A 100 3.92 -3.18 -3.33
C ILE A 100 3.27 -4.55 -3.57
N VAL A 101 4.02 -5.52 -4.10
CA VAL A 101 3.51 -6.86 -4.40
C VAL A 101 3.07 -7.56 -3.11
N SER A 102 3.90 -7.51 -2.07
CA SER A 102 3.59 -8.14 -0.78
C SER A 102 2.34 -7.54 -0.14
N ALA A 103 2.22 -6.21 -0.12
CA ALA A 103 1.04 -5.51 0.41
C ALA A 103 -0.23 -5.87 -0.39
N THR A 104 -0.14 -5.85 -1.72
CA THR A 104 -1.26 -6.14 -2.61
C THR A 104 -1.75 -7.58 -2.45
N ARG A 105 -0.82 -8.56 -2.42
CA ARG A 105 -1.16 -9.99 -2.24
C ARG A 105 -1.77 -10.28 -0.88
N SER A 106 -1.39 -9.51 0.14
CA SER A 106 -1.88 -9.65 1.50
C SER A 106 -3.16 -8.84 1.77
N GLY A 107 -3.71 -8.15 0.76
CA GLY A 107 -4.95 -7.35 0.88
C GLY A 107 -4.79 -5.99 1.55
N PHE A 108 -3.56 -5.54 1.86
CA PHE A 108 -3.30 -4.23 2.46
C PHE A 108 -3.22 -3.14 1.39
N LEU A 109 -4.37 -2.84 0.76
CA LEU A 109 -4.47 -1.88 -0.34
C LEU A 109 -3.96 -0.47 0.03
N GLN A 110 -4.21 -0.03 1.27
CA GLN A 110 -3.70 1.25 1.79
C GLN A 110 -2.18 1.30 1.86
N ASP A 111 -1.54 0.20 2.26
CA ASP A 111 -0.08 0.13 2.34
C ASP A 111 0.53 -0.03 0.95
N ALA A 112 -0.15 -0.75 0.05
CA ALA A 112 0.22 -0.81 -1.37
C ALA A 112 0.13 0.59 -2.01
N ALA A 113 -0.94 1.34 -1.73
CA ALA A 113 -1.15 2.69 -2.25
C ALA A 113 -0.07 3.65 -1.77
N LEU A 114 0.28 3.58 -0.48
CA LEU A 114 1.37 4.35 0.11
C LEU A 114 2.73 3.96 -0.47
N SER A 115 2.98 2.67 -0.67
CA SER A 115 4.22 2.17 -1.28
C SER A 115 4.37 2.64 -2.73
N ASN A 116 3.28 2.62 -3.51
CA ASN A 116 3.24 3.17 -4.86
C ASN A 116 3.52 4.68 -4.86
N TYR A 117 2.90 5.44 -3.96
CA TYR A 117 3.14 6.88 -3.83
C TYR A 117 4.62 7.20 -3.54
N LEU A 118 5.20 6.55 -2.53
CA LEU A 118 6.59 6.76 -2.15
C LEU A 118 7.57 6.34 -3.26
N CYS A 119 7.26 5.25 -3.97
CA CYS A 119 8.00 4.83 -5.15
C CYS A 119 7.92 5.89 -6.26
N ALA A 120 6.74 6.46 -6.53
CA ALA A 120 6.56 7.52 -7.51
C ALA A 120 7.38 8.78 -7.16
N GLN A 121 7.40 9.16 -5.87
CA GLN A 121 8.24 10.27 -5.38
C GLN A 121 9.72 10.00 -5.59
N TYR A 122 10.17 8.76 -5.38
CA TYR A 122 11.56 8.38 -5.64
C TYR A 122 11.89 8.47 -7.14
N CYS A 123 11.01 7.93 -8.00
CA CYS A 123 11.16 7.96 -9.45
C CYS A 123 11.24 9.40 -9.98
N GLN A 124 10.43 10.31 -9.45
CA GLN A 124 10.45 11.73 -9.84
C GLN A 124 11.81 12.39 -9.61
N THR A 125 12.47 12.04 -8.50
CA THR A 125 13.77 12.63 -8.12
C THR A 125 14.96 11.93 -8.78
N ASN A 126 14.72 10.86 -9.56
CA ASN A 126 15.76 10.04 -10.15
C ASN A 126 15.63 10.05 -11.68
N SER A 127 16.55 10.72 -12.37
CA SER A 127 16.52 10.89 -13.83
C SER A 127 16.43 9.57 -14.61
N LYS A 128 16.99 8.47 -14.09
CA LYS A 128 16.92 7.15 -14.74
C LYS A 128 15.53 6.51 -14.65
N LEU A 129 14.73 6.91 -13.67
CA LEU A 129 13.46 6.29 -13.33
C LEU A 129 12.27 7.22 -13.54
N GLU A 130 12.49 8.45 -14.01
CA GLU A 130 11.45 9.49 -14.14
C GLU A 130 10.24 9.01 -14.96
N SER A 131 10.47 8.21 -16.00
CA SER A 131 9.42 7.61 -16.84
C SER A 131 8.42 6.73 -16.06
N TYR A 132 8.83 6.18 -14.92
CA TYR A 132 7.96 5.37 -14.06
C TYR A 132 7.11 6.19 -13.08
N HIS A 133 7.38 7.50 -12.93
CA HIS A 133 6.69 8.37 -11.98
C HIS A 133 5.16 8.36 -12.17
N GLU A 134 4.70 8.66 -13.39
CA GLU A 134 3.27 8.74 -13.72
C GLU A 134 2.57 7.39 -13.44
N MET A 135 3.20 6.28 -13.83
CA MET A 135 2.66 4.93 -13.64
C MET A 135 2.41 4.61 -12.16
N TYR A 136 3.40 4.83 -11.29
CA TYR A 136 3.26 4.54 -9.86
C TYR A 136 2.29 5.52 -9.17
N MET A 137 2.26 6.77 -9.61
CA MET A 137 1.34 7.77 -9.06
C MET A 137 -0.13 7.41 -9.36
N VAL A 138 -0.42 6.98 -10.59
CA VAL A 138 -1.74 6.48 -11.00
C VAL A 138 -2.16 5.25 -10.18
N LYS A 139 -1.26 4.27 -10.02
CA LYS A 139 -1.53 3.08 -9.20
C LYS A 139 -1.84 3.42 -7.76
N SER A 140 -1.12 4.39 -7.17
CA SER A 140 -1.39 4.85 -5.80
C SER A 140 -2.80 5.42 -5.66
N ARG A 141 -3.20 6.33 -6.58
CA ARG A 141 -4.55 6.89 -6.60
C ARG A 141 -5.62 5.79 -6.69
N ASP A 142 -5.47 4.86 -7.63
CA ASP A 142 -6.48 3.83 -7.89
C ASP A 142 -6.63 2.86 -6.71
N GLN A 143 -5.52 2.55 -6.03
CA GLN A 143 -5.54 1.75 -4.81
C GLN A 143 -6.17 2.49 -3.62
N PHE A 144 -5.92 3.80 -3.46
CA PHE A 144 -6.61 4.59 -2.44
C PHE A 144 -8.12 4.66 -2.70
N LEU A 145 -8.55 4.82 -3.96
CA LEU A 145 -9.96 4.75 -4.34
C LEU A 145 -10.57 3.38 -4.03
N SER A 146 -9.87 2.31 -4.40
CA SER A 146 -10.33 0.94 -4.16
C SER A 146 -10.44 0.60 -2.67
N TRP A 147 -9.58 1.20 -1.84
CA TRP A 147 -9.65 1.06 -0.37
C TRP A 147 -10.74 1.93 0.27
N GLY A 148 -11.30 2.92 -0.45
CA GLY A 148 -12.34 3.83 0.05
C GLY A 148 -11.83 5.20 0.53
N ALA A 149 -10.53 5.50 0.39
CA ALA A 149 -9.96 6.79 0.75
C ALA A 149 -10.09 7.82 -0.39
N SER A 150 -11.33 8.12 -0.78
CA SER A 150 -11.65 9.02 -1.90
C SER A 150 -11.07 10.42 -1.73
N GLU A 151 -11.10 10.98 -0.53
CA GLU A 151 -10.53 12.31 -0.26
C GLU A 151 -9.01 12.34 -0.40
N VAL A 152 -8.32 11.26 0.01
CA VAL A 152 -6.86 11.14 -0.18
C VAL A 152 -6.54 11.04 -1.67
N ALA A 153 -7.30 10.25 -2.42
CA ALA A 153 -7.12 10.15 -3.87
C ALA A 153 -7.40 11.48 -4.59
N LYS A 154 -8.44 12.21 -4.18
CA LYS A 154 -8.76 13.56 -4.70
C LYS A 154 -7.64 14.56 -4.41
N SER A 155 -7.18 14.62 -3.16
CA SER A 155 -6.04 15.47 -2.77
C SER A 155 -4.77 15.13 -3.56
N LEU A 156 -4.54 13.84 -3.87
CA LEU A 156 -3.43 13.41 -4.72
C LEU A 156 -3.58 13.95 -6.15
N CYS A 157 -4.80 13.95 -6.70
CA CYS A 157 -5.09 14.49 -8.02
C CYS A 157 -4.87 16.01 -8.10
N GLU A 158 -5.27 16.72 -7.06
CA GLU A 158 -5.11 18.18 -6.95
C GLU A 158 -3.63 18.58 -6.80
N ARG A 159 -2.82 17.78 -6.10
CA ARG A 159 -1.39 18.05 -5.90
C ARG A 159 -0.53 17.78 -7.14
N TYR A 160 -0.94 16.85 -7.99
CA TYR A 160 -0.20 16.46 -9.19
C TYR A 160 -1.04 16.61 -10.46
N PRO A 161 -1.53 17.83 -10.78
CA PRO A 161 -2.45 18.03 -11.90
C PRO A 161 -1.83 17.57 -13.22
N ASN A 162 -0.52 17.76 -13.42
CA ASN A 162 0.18 17.36 -14.64
C ASN A 162 0.13 15.85 -14.92
N VAL A 163 0.15 15.02 -13.87
CA VAL A 163 0.07 13.56 -14.00
C VAL A 163 -1.35 13.14 -14.38
N PHE A 164 -2.36 13.81 -13.82
CA PHE A 164 -3.75 13.37 -13.91
C PHE A 164 -4.58 14.08 -14.97
N SER A 165 -4.17 15.26 -15.45
CA SER A 165 -4.79 15.99 -16.55
C SER A 165 -4.58 15.27 -17.90
N LYS A 166 -3.36 14.79 -18.13
CA LYS A 166 -2.97 13.95 -19.28
C LYS A 166 -3.79 12.65 -19.36
N MET A 167 -4.30 12.18 -18.22
CA MET A 167 -5.14 10.98 -18.16
C MET A 167 -6.61 11.25 -18.55
N LYS A 168 -7.10 12.49 -18.39
CA LYS A 168 -8.46 12.87 -18.82
C LYS A 168 -8.56 12.95 -20.34
N SER A 169 -7.49 13.30 -21.05
CA SER A 169 -7.48 13.37 -22.52
C SER A 169 -7.35 12.00 -23.22
N LEU A 170 -6.81 10.99 -22.53
CA LEU A 170 -6.59 9.64 -23.09
C LEU A 170 -7.73 8.66 -22.82
N ARG A 171 -8.79 9.04 -22.10
CA ARG A 171 -10.01 8.21 -22.06
C ARG A 171 -10.70 8.36 -23.41
N PRO A 172 -10.85 7.30 -24.22
CA PRO A 172 -11.83 7.35 -25.30
C PRO A 172 -13.14 7.70 -24.63
N ARG A 173 -13.79 8.77 -25.10
CA ARG A 173 -15.17 9.07 -24.77
C ARG A 173 -15.93 7.77 -25.02
N ARG A 174 -16.33 7.05 -23.97
CA ARG A 174 -17.24 5.92 -24.11
C ARG A 174 -18.48 6.52 -24.73
N SER A 175 -18.62 6.36 -26.04
CA SER A 175 -19.88 6.51 -26.73
C SER A 175 -20.82 5.55 -26.02
N SER A 176 -21.67 6.12 -25.18
CA SER A 176 -22.84 5.45 -24.63
C SER A 176 -23.76 5.16 -25.81
N SER A 177 -23.49 4.08 -26.54
CA SER A 177 -24.52 3.43 -27.33
C SER A 177 -25.51 2.84 -26.33
N SER A 178 -26.67 3.47 -26.23
CA SER A 178 -27.81 2.93 -25.52
C SER A 178 -28.18 1.60 -26.15
N VAL A 179 -27.87 0.49 -25.49
CA VAL A 179 -28.49 -0.80 -25.83
C VAL A 179 -29.69 -0.96 -24.92
N HIS A 180 -30.84 -0.51 -25.42
CA HIS A 180 -32.12 -1.05 -24.98
C HIS A 180 -32.24 -2.47 -25.56
N SER A 181 -32.17 -3.47 -24.70
CA SER A 181 -32.96 -4.69 -24.86
C SER A 181 -33.14 -5.33 -23.49
N ILE A 182 -34.34 -5.13 -22.97
CA ILE A 182 -34.91 -5.84 -21.84
C ILE A 182 -35.13 -7.27 -22.32
N GLY A 183 -34.21 -8.17 -21.98
CA GLY A 183 -34.44 -9.61 -22.04
C GLY A 183 -35.12 -10.04 -20.76
N GLN A 184 -36.41 -10.36 -20.84
CA GLN A 184 -37.20 -10.90 -19.72
C GLN A 184 -36.55 -12.19 -19.19
N PHE A 185 -36.28 -12.22 -17.89
CA PHE A 185 -35.91 -13.44 -17.17
C PHE A 185 -37.21 -14.07 -16.64
N SER A 186 -37.77 -15.02 -17.40
CA SER A 186 -38.86 -15.87 -16.93
C SER A 186 -38.28 -17.06 -16.17
N SER A 187 -38.69 -17.15 -14.91
CA SER A 187 -38.30 -18.17 -13.95
C SER A 187 -39.01 -19.52 -14.18
N THR A 188 -38.38 -20.56 -13.62
CA THR A 188 -38.91 -21.89 -13.25
C THR A 188 -38.81 -23.03 -14.27
N SER A 189 -37.91 -23.99 -14.01
CA SER A 189 -38.26 -25.42 -14.11
C SER A 189 -37.37 -26.29 -13.21
N LYS A 190 -37.99 -26.79 -12.13
CA LYS A 190 -37.80 -28.10 -11.48
C LYS A 190 -36.38 -28.67 -11.39
N PHE A 191 -35.75 -28.45 -10.24
CA PHE A 191 -34.70 -29.34 -9.72
C PHE A 191 -35.37 -30.64 -9.26
N GLN A 192 -35.16 -31.73 -10.01
CA GLN A 192 -35.64 -33.06 -9.67
C GLN A 192 -34.46 -33.91 -9.23
N GLU A 193 -34.49 -34.31 -7.96
CA GLU A 193 -33.54 -35.21 -7.31
C GLU A 193 -33.28 -36.48 -8.12
N ARG A 194 -32.01 -36.83 -8.30
CA ARG A 194 -31.57 -38.21 -8.51
C ARG A 194 -30.28 -38.47 -7.74
N HIS A 195 -30.42 -38.68 -6.43
CA HIS A 195 -29.45 -39.48 -5.69
C HIS A 195 -29.72 -40.96 -6.03
N LYS A 196 -28.85 -41.57 -6.84
CA LYS A 196 -28.74 -43.04 -6.87
C LYS A 196 -27.67 -43.43 -5.86
N ALA A 197 -28.09 -44.24 -4.89
CA ALA A 197 -27.26 -44.89 -3.91
C ALA A 197 -26.18 -45.75 -4.60
N VAL A 198 -24.93 -45.61 -4.16
CA VAL A 198 -23.87 -46.57 -4.43
C VAL A 198 -24.02 -47.68 -3.39
N ASN A 199 -24.30 -48.89 -3.86
CA ASN A 199 -24.44 -50.08 -3.03
C ASN A 199 -23.04 -50.61 -2.68
N ILE A 200 -22.69 -50.62 -1.39
CA ILE A 200 -21.41 -51.12 -0.89
C ILE A 200 -21.61 -52.60 -0.56
N SER A 201 -21.40 -53.48 -1.54
CA SER A 201 -21.31 -54.92 -1.31
C SER A 201 -20.39 -55.69 -2.26
N ASP A 202 -19.71 -55.03 -3.20
CA ASP A 202 -18.83 -55.71 -4.17
C ASP A 202 -17.34 -55.39 -3.92
N ILE A 203 -16.89 -55.58 -2.68
CA ILE A 203 -15.47 -55.72 -2.36
C ILE A 203 -15.34 -56.95 -1.46
N ASN A 204 -15.10 -58.10 -2.08
CA ASN A 204 -14.39 -59.26 -1.54
C ASN A 204 -13.49 -59.79 -2.65
#